data_AF-A0A2M7AEV8-F1
#
_entry.id   AF-A0A2M7AEV8-F1
#
_cell.length_a   1.000
_cell.length_b   1.000
_cell.length_c   1.000
_cell.angle_alpha   90.00
_cell.angle_beta   90.00
_cell.angle_gamma   90.00
#
_symmetry.space_group_name_H-M   'P 1'
#
loop_
_entity.id
_entity.type
_entity.pdbx_description
1 polymer ?
#
loop_
_entity_poly.entity_id
_entity_poly.type
_entity_poly.pdbx_seq_one_letter_code
_entity_poly.pdbx_strand_id
1 'polypeptide(L)'
;MKYNGKAKSKEIDLILVGKFNRSKVAVVVETQLRYKNSREIDKFYTFLREEFKQLLDEYKDYKVIGCVCALGYGTGLEKYAEKLGLFVMKPKVGATFMTPVNKGIVSIINKPDFKFKTV
;
A
#
# COMPACT_ATOMS: atom_id res chain seq x y z
N MET A 1 -10.83 -29.26 -10.07
CA MET A 1 -11.00 -28.26 -8.99
C MET A 1 -12.44 -27.76 -9.06
N LYS A 2 -13.28 -28.01 -8.03
CA LYS A 2 -14.68 -27.55 -8.02
C LYS A 2 -14.75 -26.09 -7.58
N TYR A 3 -15.32 -25.23 -8.42
CA TYR A 3 -15.52 -23.80 -8.18
C TYR A 3 -16.75 -23.60 -7.28
N ASN A 4 -16.59 -22.99 -6.10
CA ASN A 4 -17.62 -22.90 -5.05
C ASN A 4 -18.43 -21.59 -5.06
N GLY A 5 -18.73 -21.03 -6.23
CA GLY A 5 -19.85 -20.10 -6.44
C GLY A 5 -19.85 -18.73 -5.74
N LYS A 6 -18.90 -18.40 -4.86
CA LYS A 6 -18.68 -17.03 -4.36
C LYS A 6 -17.41 -16.51 -4.98
N ALA A 7 -17.54 -15.69 -6.04
CA ALA A 7 -16.41 -14.90 -6.50
C ALA A 7 -15.89 -14.10 -5.30
N LYS A 8 -14.65 -14.35 -4.88
CA LYS A 8 -13.96 -13.47 -3.94
C LYS A 8 -13.75 -12.15 -4.70
N SER A 9 -14.69 -11.22 -4.57
CA SER A 9 -14.49 -9.87 -5.05
C SER A 9 -13.66 -9.13 -4.00
N LYS A 10 -12.43 -8.76 -4.37
CA LYS A 10 -11.62 -7.82 -3.60
C LYS A 10 -11.67 -6.48 -4.32
N GLU A 11 -12.11 -5.46 -3.61
CA GLU A 11 -11.99 -4.07 -4.05
C GLU A 11 -10.55 -3.60 -3.87
N ILE A 12 -10.05 -2.85 -4.85
CA ILE A 12 -8.72 -2.24 -4.84
C ILE A 12 -8.92 -0.76 -5.09
N ASP A 13 -8.48 0.08 -4.15
CA ASP A 13 -8.77 1.51 -4.20
C ASP A 13 -8.06 2.22 -5.35
N LEU A 14 -6.79 1.83 -5.62
CA LEU A 14 -5.99 2.42 -6.68
C LEU A 14 -4.88 1.48 -7.15
N ILE A 15 -4.69 1.39 -8.46
CA ILE A 15 -3.53 0.76 -9.10
C ILE A 15 -2.87 1.80 -10.02
N LEU A 16 -1.58 2.05 -9.80
CA LEU A 16 -0.77 2.91 -10.65
C LEU A 16 0.17 2.04 -11.49
N VAL A 17 0.06 2.13 -12.81
CA VAL A 17 0.90 1.36 -13.73
C VAL A 17 1.99 2.22 -14.35
N GLY A 18 3.16 1.66 -14.54
CA GLY A 18 4.27 2.38 -15.16
C GLY A 18 5.46 1.49 -15.49
N LYS A 19 6.59 2.14 -15.77
CA LYS A 19 7.87 1.47 -16.00
C LYS A 19 8.92 1.98 -15.00
N PHE A 20 9.64 1.05 -14.40
CA PHE A 20 10.80 1.34 -13.55
C PHE A 20 11.92 0.39 -13.90
N ASN A 21 13.12 0.90 -14.16
CA ASN A 21 14.28 0.10 -14.62
C ASN A 21 13.91 -0.89 -15.72
N ARG A 22 13.23 -0.41 -16.77
CA ARG A 22 12.74 -1.18 -17.93
C ARG A 22 11.72 -2.29 -17.63
N SER A 23 11.34 -2.50 -16.36
CA SER A 23 10.31 -3.46 -15.95
C SER A 23 8.94 -2.79 -15.90
N LYS A 24 7.86 -3.52 -16.25
CA LYS A 24 6.49 -3.09 -15.95
C LYS A 24 6.26 -3.16 -14.44
N VAL A 25 5.68 -2.11 -13.87
CA VAL A 25 5.42 -2.01 -12.42
C VAL A 25 3.97 -1.63 -12.18
N ALA A 26 3.34 -2.29 -11.22
CA ALA A 26 2.03 -1.93 -10.69
C ALA A 26 2.22 -1.57 -9.22
N VAL A 27 1.88 -0.34 -8.83
CA VAL A 27 1.80 0.08 -7.43
C VAL A 27 0.35 -0.04 -7.00
N VAL A 28 0.08 -0.93 -6.06
CA VAL A 28 -1.25 -1.17 -5.51
C VAL A 28 -1.37 -0.41 -4.20
N VAL A 29 -2.39 0.41 -4.08
CA VAL A 29 -2.62 1.25 -2.90
C VAL A 29 -3.88 0.77 -2.18
N GLU A 30 -3.74 0.46 -0.90
CA GLU A 30 -4.88 0.29 0.02
C GLU A 30 -4.99 1.53 0.89
N THR A 31 -6.18 2.10 0.92
CA THR A 31 -6.52 3.31 1.67
C THR A 31 -7.37 2.97 2.88
N GLN A 32 -7.09 3.61 4.01
CA GLN A 32 -7.93 3.52 5.20
C GLN A 32 -8.04 4.88 5.89
N LEU A 33 -9.12 5.11 6.64
CA LEU A 33 -9.15 6.25 7.55
C LEU A 33 -8.05 6.12 8.61
N ARG A 34 -7.90 4.92 9.18
CA ARG A 34 -6.86 4.62 10.17
C ARG A 34 -6.55 3.13 10.26
N TYR A 35 -5.27 2.77 10.16
CA TYR A 35 -4.80 1.44 10.56
C TYR A 35 -4.73 1.36 12.08
N LYS A 36 -5.41 0.38 12.68
CA LYS A 36 -5.51 0.17 14.12
C LYS A 36 -4.52 -0.88 14.61
N ASN A 37 -4.20 -1.88 13.79
CA ASN A 37 -3.30 -2.97 14.16
C ASN A 37 -2.55 -3.54 12.95
N SER A 38 -1.51 -4.33 13.21
CA SER A 38 -0.67 -4.91 12.15
C SER A 38 -1.41 -5.92 11.27
N ARG A 39 -2.44 -6.60 11.80
CA ARG A 39 -3.19 -7.62 11.03
C ARG A 39 -3.89 -7.02 9.82
N GLU A 40 -4.29 -5.75 9.87
CA GLU A 40 -4.89 -5.05 8.72
C GLU A 40 -3.86 -4.86 7.59
N ILE A 41 -2.61 -4.54 7.95
CA ILE A 41 -1.50 -4.41 7.00
C ILE A 41 -1.10 -5.79 6.48
N ASP A 42 -1.06 -6.81 7.35
CA ASP A 42 -0.75 -8.19 6.96
C ASP A 42 -1.74 -8.73 5.94
N LYS A 43 -3.05 -8.51 6.14
CA LYS A 43 -4.08 -8.93 5.19
C LYS A 43 -3.82 -8.36 3.80
N PHE A 44 -3.49 -7.07 3.71
CA PHE A 44 -3.15 -6.44 2.45
C PHE A 44 -1.86 -7.02 1.86
N TYR A 45 -0.81 -7.18 2.67
CA TYR A 45 0.47 -7.74 2.23
C TYR A 45 0.34 -9.19 1.72
N THR A 46 -0.42 -10.03 2.42
CA THR A 46 -0.75 -11.40 2.00
C THR A 46 -1.53 -11.38 0.68
N PHE A 47 -2.54 -10.52 0.56
CA PHE A 47 -3.29 -10.37 -0.69
C PHE A 47 -2.37 -10.06 -1.88
N LEU A 48 -1.44 -9.11 -1.73
CA LEU A 48 -0.50 -8.76 -2.79
C LEU A 48 0.37 -9.94 -3.21
N ARG A 49 0.86 -10.72 -2.24
CA ARG A 49 1.76 -11.85 -2.46
C ARG A 49 1.10 -13.07 -3.06
N GLU A 50 -0.13 -13.34 -2.64
CA GLU A 50 -0.76 -14.65 -2.87
C GLU A 50 -1.93 -14.56 -3.84
N GLU A 51 -2.71 -13.48 -3.80
CA GLU A 51 -4.01 -13.41 -4.49
C GLU A 51 -4.04 -12.43 -5.66
N PHE A 52 -3.28 -11.32 -5.61
CA PHE A 52 -3.40 -10.22 -6.57
C PHE A 52 -3.24 -10.66 -8.04
N LYS A 53 -2.13 -11.34 -8.38
CA LYS A 53 -1.90 -11.80 -9.76
C LYS A 53 -2.82 -12.94 -10.20
N GLN A 54 -3.39 -13.69 -9.25
CA GLN A 54 -4.37 -14.73 -9.55
C GLN A 54 -5.73 -14.14 -9.92
N LEU A 55 -6.09 -13.03 -9.27
CA LEU A 55 -7.34 -12.32 -9.50
C LEU A 55 -7.27 -11.38 -10.72
N LEU A 56 -6.08 -10.85 -11.01
CA LEU A 56 -5.86 -9.89 -12.10
C LEU A 56 -4.70 -10.36 -13.00
N ASP A 57 -4.99 -11.30 -13.89
CA ASP A 57 -3.99 -11.93 -14.79
C ASP A 57 -3.25 -10.91 -15.68
N GLU A 58 -3.87 -9.77 -15.96
CA GLU A 58 -3.27 -8.67 -16.73
C GLU A 58 -1.98 -8.10 -16.09
N TYR A 59 -1.78 -8.32 -14.78
CA TYR A 59 -0.58 -7.89 -14.05
C TYR A 59 0.44 -9.01 -13.78
N LYS A 60 0.28 -10.21 -14.37
CA LYS A 60 1.16 -11.35 -14.08
C LYS A 60 2.66 -11.07 -14.31
N ASP A 61 2.97 -10.30 -15.36
CA ASP A 61 4.34 -9.92 -15.74
C ASP A 61 4.80 -8.60 -15.11
N TYR A 62 4.00 -8.02 -14.21
CA TYR A 62 4.34 -6.78 -13.52
C TYR A 62 5.08 -7.11 -12.22
N LYS A 63 6.06 -6.27 -11.89
CA LYS A 63 6.55 -6.16 -10.51
C LYS A 63 5.49 -5.43 -9.69
N VAL A 64 4.95 -6.07 -8.67
CA VAL A 64 3.88 -5.47 -7.86
C VAL A 64 4.49 -4.87 -6.61
N ILE A 65 4.19 -3.61 -6.34
CA ILE A 65 4.66 -2.87 -5.15
C ILE A 65 3.43 -2.49 -4.33
N GLY A 66 3.47 -2.72 -3.03
CA GLY A 66 2.38 -2.33 -2.14
C GLY A 66 2.58 -0.95 -1.52
N CYS A 67 1.48 -0.23 -1.33
CA CYS A 67 1.41 1.04 -0.63
C CYS A 67 0.22 1.05 0.33
N VAL A 68 0.45 1.45 1.58
CA VAL A 68 -0.62 1.71 2.55
C VAL A 68 -0.78 3.22 2.72
N CYS A 69 -2.01 3.70 2.61
CA CYS A 69 -2.33 5.11 2.71
C CYS A 69 -3.39 5.32 3.79
N ALA A 70 -3.12 6.13 4.81
CA ALA A 70 -4.14 6.44 5.81
C ALA A 70 -4.00 7.83 6.41
N LEU A 71 -5.13 8.36 6.92
CA LEU A 71 -5.13 9.61 7.67
C LEU A 71 -4.43 9.46 9.03
N GLY A 72 -4.37 8.25 9.58
CA GLY A 72 -3.64 7.95 10.80
C GLY A 72 -3.21 6.50 10.93
N TYR A 73 -2.25 6.27 11.82
CA TYR A 73 -1.69 4.95 12.12
C TYR A 73 -1.67 4.75 13.64
N GLY A 74 -1.93 3.52 14.08
CA GLY A 74 -1.56 3.07 15.42
C GLY A 74 -0.05 3.16 15.65
N THR A 75 0.37 3.23 16.91
CA THR A 75 1.78 3.41 17.28
C THR A 75 2.68 2.36 16.61
N GLY A 76 3.63 2.82 15.80
CA GLY A 76 4.63 1.97 15.16
C GLY A 76 4.18 1.23 13.90
N LEU A 77 2.91 1.39 13.47
CA LEU A 77 2.41 0.72 12.28
C LEU A 77 3.02 1.24 10.99
N GLU A 78 3.44 2.52 10.93
CA GLU A 78 4.19 3.02 9.78
C GLU A 78 5.50 2.26 9.61
N LYS A 79 6.30 2.19 10.68
CA LYS A 79 7.58 1.46 10.69
C LYS A 79 7.37 -0.03 10.41
N TYR A 80 6.24 -0.59 10.84
CA TYR A 80 5.89 -1.97 10.55
C TYR A 80 5.66 -2.19 9.05
N ALA A 81 4.82 -1.36 8.41
CA ALA A 81 4.60 -1.40 6.97
C ALA A 81 5.90 -1.19 6.17
N GLU A 82 6.75 -0.24 6.60
CA GLU A 82 8.08 -0.03 6.01
C GLU A 82 8.95 -1.30 6.07
N LYS A 83 8.97 -2.03 7.19
CA LYS A 83 9.73 -3.28 7.32
C LYS A 83 9.25 -4.38 6.37
N LEU A 84 7.95 -4.37 6.03
CA LEU A 84 7.39 -5.25 5.01
C LEU A 84 7.74 -4.83 3.58
N GLY A 85 8.39 -3.68 3.40
CA GLY A 85 8.75 -3.15 2.09
C GLY A 85 7.60 -2.42 1.40
N LEU A 86 6.61 -1.95 2.17
CA LEU A 86 5.48 -1.16 1.67
C LEU A 86 5.79 0.34 1.71
N PHE A 87 5.35 1.06 0.67
CA PHE A 87 5.25 2.50 0.77
C PHE A 87 4.17 2.88 1.79
N VAL A 88 4.40 3.98 2.51
CA VAL A 88 3.51 4.49 3.55
C VAL A 88 3.18 5.94 3.22
N MET A 89 1.90 6.24 3.14
CA MET A 89 1.37 7.55 2.82
C MET A 89 0.51 8.06 3.98
N LYS A 90 0.80 9.28 4.45
CA LYS A 90 -0.03 9.97 5.46
C LYS A 90 -0.09 11.47 5.23
N PRO A 91 -1.06 12.18 5.83
CA PRO A 91 -1.14 13.63 5.74
C PRO A 91 0.18 14.29 6.15
N LYS A 92 0.68 15.19 5.30
CA LYS A 92 1.85 15.99 5.63
C LYS A 92 1.45 17.08 6.61
N VAL A 93 1.84 16.91 7.87
CA VAL A 93 1.69 17.97 8.87
C VAL A 93 2.80 19.00 8.62
N GLY A 94 2.42 20.20 8.18
CA GLY A 94 3.35 21.32 8.12
C GLY A 94 3.59 21.89 9.52
N ALA A 95 4.85 22.08 9.90
CA ALA A 95 5.18 22.90 11.06
C ALA A 95 5.21 24.37 10.61
N THR A 96 4.10 25.09 10.83
CA THR A 96 4.14 26.55 10.90
C THR A 96 3.87 26.88 12.36
N PHE A 97 4.71 27.72 12.95
CA PHE A 97 4.72 28.06 14.37
C PHE A 97 3.30 28.09 14.98
N MET A 98 3.10 27.25 16.00
CA MET A 98 1.95 27.16 16.91
C MET A 98 0.68 26.38 16.51
N THR A 99 0.48 25.90 15.28
CA THR A 99 -0.59 24.90 15.01
C THR A 99 -0.24 23.93 13.88
N PRO A 100 -0.40 22.60 14.06
CA PRO A 100 -0.26 21.66 12.96
C PRO A 100 -1.39 21.88 11.95
N VAL A 101 -1.09 22.58 10.86
CA VAL A 101 -2.01 22.73 9.73
C VAL A 101 -1.90 21.48 8.87
N ASN A 102 -2.97 20.69 8.84
CA ASN A 102 -3.10 19.59 7.91
C ASN A 102 -3.39 20.19 6.52
N LYS A 103 -2.40 20.19 5.63
CA LYS A 103 -2.54 20.81 4.30
C LYS A 103 -3.47 20.04 3.35
N GLY A 104 -4.20 19.04 3.83
CA GLY A 104 -5.04 18.15 3.02
C GLY A 104 -4.27 17.25 2.04
N ILE A 105 -2.95 17.34 2.00
CA ILE A 105 -2.09 16.59 1.08
C ILE A 105 -1.51 15.38 1.81
N VAL A 106 -1.75 14.20 1.25
CA VAL A 106 -1.10 12.96 1.67
C VAL A 106 0.22 12.83 0.91
N SER A 107 1.31 12.49 1.61
CA SER A 107 2.63 12.29 1.01
C SER A 107 3.23 10.97 1.46
N ILE A 108 4.11 10.40 0.63
CA ILE A 108 5.00 9.30 1.02
C ILE A 108 5.90 9.78 2.17
N ILE A 109 5.97 8.99 3.24
CA ILE A 109 6.79 9.29 4.42
C ILE A 109 8.00 8.38 4.58
N ASN A 110 8.11 7.34 3.76
CA ASN A 110 9.29 6.49 3.74
C ASN A 110 10.54 7.35 3.56
N LYS A 111 11.62 6.96 4.23
CA LYS A 111 12.91 7.66 4.09
C LYS A 111 13.46 7.54 2.67
N PRO A 112 14.31 8.48 2.21
CA PRO A 112 14.90 8.42 0.86
C PRO A 112 15.68 7.14 0.54
N ASP A 113 16.24 6.48 1.54
CA ASP A 113 17.00 5.23 1.42
C ASP A 113 16.13 3.96 1.46
N PHE A 114 14.80 4.12 1.61
CA PHE A 114 13.83 3.03 1.69
C PHE A 114 13.95 2.05 0.52
N LYS A 115 13.88 0.76 0.84
CA LYS A 115 13.89 -0.34 -0.12
C LYS A 115 12.51 -1.01 -0.12
N PHE A 116 11.73 -0.74 -1.16
CA PHE A 116 10.47 -1.43 -1.37
C PHE A 116 10.70 -2.91 -1.74
N LYS A 117 9.71 -3.75 -1.46
CA LYS A 117 9.69 -5.14 -1.92
C LYS A 117 8.70 -5.28 -3.06
N THR A 118 9.10 -6.05 -4.07
CA THR A 118 8.20 -6.46 -5.14
C THR A 118 7.65 -7.84 -4.86
N VAL A 119 6.39 -8.06 -5.20
CA VAL A 119 5.72 -9.37 -5.14
C VAL A 119 5.23 -9.78 -6.53
#